data_AF-A0A921KLF7-F1
#
_entry.id   AF-A0A921KLF7-F1
#
_cell.length_a   1.000
_cell.length_b   1.000
_cell.length_c   1.000
_cell.angle_alpha   90.00
_cell.angle_beta   90.00
_cell.angle_gamma   90.00
#
_symmetry.space_group_name_H-M   'P 1'
#
loop_
_entity.id
_entity.type
_entity.pdbx_description
1 polymer ?
#
loop_
_entity_poly.entity_id
_entity_poly.type
_entity_poly.pdbx_seq_one_letter_code
_entity_poly.pdbx_strand_id
1 'polypeptide(L)'
;MRCTSAYRSPLGEMLLASDGSALTGLWFEGQRRFAAGLAPDARARDGLAVFDEARSWLDAYFTGGRADAVPPLALVGTSFQRAVWDELRLVGSGQTVTYGELAARVGRLLGRATSPRAVGSAVGRNPVSVIVGCHRVLGAHGALTGYAGGLWRKRALLALEREGLVVAEAPERPAALVRALADVWERSVRATHDFLLPGEVGRMRPMVPDAIGHVPLLLVARRAGAPIGFLGMDGDFVEMLFVDPAERGNGVGRLLMERATELLGAREVSVNEQNPQAVGFYEHLGFSAYRRTSTDDGGRPYPLLYMRLAPAARGR
;
A
#
# COMPACT_ATOMS: atom_id res chain seq x y z
N MET A 1 -7.68 -4.74 -32.14
CA MET A 1 -7.05 -3.41 -31.96
C MET A 1 -6.59 -3.33 -30.52
N ARG A 2 -5.32 -3.02 -30.24
CA ARG A 2 -4.83 -2.94 -28.86
C ARG A 2 -5.25 -1.60 -28.24
N CYS A 3 -5.91 -1.66 -27.08
CA CYS A 3 -6.46 -0.52 -26.40
C CYS A 3 -5.88 -0.41 -25.00
N THR A 4 -5.79 0.80 -24.46
CA THR A 4 -5.38 1.06 -23.08
C THR A 4 -6.35 1.98 -22.35
N SER A 5 -6.35 1.90 -21.03
CA SER A 5 -7.16 2.71 -20.13
C SER A 5 -6.45 2.88 -18.79
N ALA A 6 -6.68 3.98 -18.08
CA ALA A 6 -6.03 4.28 -16.79
C ALA A 6 -6.98 4.03 -15.61
N TYR A 7 -6.48 3.45 -14.53
CA TYR A 7 -7.23 3.21 -13.30
C TYR A 7 -6.47 3.74 -12.08
N ARG A 8 -7.12 4.61 -11.31
CA ARG A 8 -6.56 5.15 -10.08
C ARG A 8 -6.88 4.21 -8.91
N SER A 9 -5.87 3.53 -8.39
CA SER A 9 -6.02 2.66 -7.20
C SER A 9 -5.52 3.33 -5.92
N PRO A 10 -5.92 2.83 -4.73
CA PRO A 10 -5.29 3.19 -3.45
C PRO A 10 -3.82 2.80 -3.35
N LEU A 11 -3.23 2.14 -4.36
CA LEU A 11 -1.80 1.78 -4.48
C LEU A 11 -1.11 2.46 -5.68
N GLY A 12 -1.71 3.52 -6.22
CA GLY A 12 -1.18 4.36 -7.30
C GLY A 12 -1.89 4.12 -8.63
N GLU A 13 -1.52 4.90 -9.64
CA GLU A 13 -2.08 4.75 -10.99
C GLU A 13 -1.72 3.38 -11.59
N MET A 14 -2.67 2.82 -12.32
CA MET A 14 -2.55 1.54 -13.01
C MET A 14 -2.92 1.71 -14.49
N LEU A 15 -2.17 1.02 -15.35
CA LEU A 15 -2.47 0.92 -16.77
C LEU A 15 -3.14 -0.41 -17.06
N LEU A 16 -4.33 -0.36 -17.65
CA LEU A 16 -5.06 -1.49 -18.21
C LEU A 16 -4.75 -1.57 -19.70
N ALA A 17 -4.58 -2.78 -20.22
CA ALA A 17 -4.44 -3.04 -21.66
C ALA A 17 -5.34 -4.19 -22.11
N SER A 18 -5.87 -4.08 -23.32
CA SER A 18 -6.79 -5.06 -23.91
C SER A 18 -6.56 -5.24 -25.42
N ASP A 19 -6.97 -6.39 -25.95
CA ASP A 19 -7.11 -6.64 -27.40
C ASP A 19 -8.47 -6.22 -27.98
N GLY A 20 -9.36 -5.69 -27.14
CA GLY A 20 -10.74 -5.32 -27.45
C GLY A 20 -11.77 -6.22 -26.78
N SER A 21 -11.37 -7.43 -26.34
CA SER A 21 -12.28 -8.44 -25.76
C SER A 21 -11.82 -8.96 -24.40
N ALA A 22 -10.51 -9.03 -24.17
CA ALA A 22 -9.92 -9.54 -22.93
C ALA A 22 -8.84 -8.59 -22.41
N LEU A 23 -8.61 -8.58 -21.09
CA LEU A 23 -7.45 -7.94 -20.50
C LEU A 23 -6.19 -8.72 -20.88
N THR A 24 -5.24 -7.98 -21.44
CA THR A 24 -3.93 -8.51 -21.81
C THR A 24 -2.83 -7.96 -20.92
N GLY A 25 -3.16 -6.96 -20.09
CA GLY A 25 -2.22 -6.33 -19.18
C GLY A 25 -2.88 -5.49 -18.09
N LEU A 26 -2.25 -5.47 -16.92
CA LEU A 26 -2.57 -4.65 -15.76
C LEU A 26 -1.30 -4.40 -14.96
N TRP A 27 -0.84 -3.16 -14.90
CA TRP A 27 0.43 -2.80 -14.26
C TRP A 27 0.27 -1.53 -13.43
N PHE A 28 0.93 -1.46 -12.28
CA PHE A 28 1.13 -0.17 -11.61
C PHE A 28 2.13 0.69 -12.39
N GLU A 29 1.87 1.98 -12.48
CA GLU A 29 2.82 2.92 -13.05
C GLU A 29 4.17 2.90 -12.31
N GLY A 30 5.26 2.96 -13.08
CA GLY A 30 6.62 2.90 -12.57
C GLY A 30 7.08 1.51 -12.09
N GLN A 31 6.25 0.47 -12.18
CA GLN A 31 6.68 -0.87 -11.77
C GLN A 31 7.75 -1.46 -12.68
N ARG A 32 8.53 -2.42 -12.17
CA ARG A 32 9.50 -3.15 -12.99
C ARG A 32 8.77 -3.90 -14.12
N ARG A 33 9.23 -3.74 -15.37
CA ARG A 33 8.57 -4.26 -16.59
C ARG A 33 7.18 -3.63 -16.84
N PHE A 34 7.00 -2.36 -16.46
CA PHE A 34 5.80 -1.60 -16.81
C PHE A 34 5.49 -1.68 -18.31
N ALA A 35 4.21 -1.94 -18.63
CA ALA A 35 3.70 -2.09 -19.99
C ALA A 35 4.47 -3.11 -20.87
N ALA A 36 5.17 -4.08 -20.27
CA ALA A 36 5.94 -5.04 -21.04
C ALA A 36 5.04 -5.91 -21.92
N GLY A 37 5.34 -5.95 -23.22
CA GLY A 37 4.54 -6.67 -24.22
C GLY A 37 3.35 -5.87 -24.77
N LEU A 38 3.16 -4.62 -24.32
CA LEU A 38 2.20 -3.71 -24.95
C LEU A 38 2.70 -3.31 -26.35
N ALA A 39 1.81 -3.39 -27.33
CA ALA A 39 2.16 -3.03 -28.70
C ALA A 39 2.35 -1.50 -28.84
N PRO A 40 3.33 -1.02 -29.63
CA PRO A 40 3.57 0.42 -29.80
C PRO A 40 2.39 1.19 -30.41
N ASP A 41 1.51 0.51 -31.13
CA ASP A 41 0.31 1.06 -31.75
C ASP A 41 -0.93 1.03 -30.84
N ALA A 42 -0.78 0.58 -29.58
CA ALA A 42 -1.88 0.57 -28.62
C ALA A 42 -2.37 2.00 -28.37
N ARG A 43 -3.69 2.20 -28.44
CA ARG A 43 -4.31 3.52 -28.30
C ARG A 43 -5.13 3.61 -27.03
N ALA A 44 -5.09 4.77 -26.37
CA ALA A 44 -6.01 5.08 -25.29
C ALA A 44 -7.45 5.02 -25.82
N ARG A 45 -8.28 4.19 -25.19
CA ARG A 45 -9.69 4.02 -25.54
C ARG A 45 -10.44 3.47 -24.34
N ASP A 46 -11.17 4.35 -23.67
CA ASP A 46 -12.10 3.98 -22.60
C ASP A 46 -13.41 3.40 -23.17
N GLY A 47 -14.29 2.93 -22.27
CA GLY A 47 -15.64 2.46 -22.62
C GLY A 47 -15.69 1.11 -23.34
N LEU A 48 -14.64 0.29 -23.22
CA LEU A 48 -14.72 -1.13 -23.57
C LEU A 48 -15.32 -1.90 -22.39
N ALA A 49 -16.26 -2.81 -22.67
CA ALA A 49 -16.91 -3.62 -21.63
C ALA A 49 -15.89 -4.32 -20.70
N VAL A 50 -14.80 -4.84 -21.27
CA VAL A 50 -13.73 -5.49 -20.49
C VAL A 50 -12.99 -4.53 -19.53
N PHE A 51 -12.89 -3.24 -19.86
CA PHE A 51 -12.33 -2.24 -18.94
C PHE A 51 -13.32 -1.89 -17.84
N ASP A 52 -14.61 -1.83 -18.13
CA ASP A 52 -15.65 -1.58 -17.13
C ASP A 52 -15.75 -2.75 -16.14
N GLU A 53 -15.70 -3.99 -16.63
CA GLU A 53 -15.60 -5.21 -15.81
C GLU A 53 -14.35 -5.19 -14.93
N ALA A 54 -13.19 -4.82 -15.50
CA ALA A 54 -11.94 -4.71 -14.76
C ALA A 54 -11.98 -3.64 -13.66
N ARG A 55 -12.59 -2.48 -13.94
CA ARG A 55 -12.78 -1.40 -12.96
C ARG A 55 -13.68 -1.87 -11.83
N SER A 56 -14.84 -2.46 -12.15
CA SER A 56 -15.75 -3.02 -11.14
C SER A 56 -15.05 -4.02 -10.23
N TRP A 57 -14.27 -4.93 -10.84
CA TRP A 57 -13.49 -5.91 -10.10
C TRP A 57 -12.44 -5.25 -9.19
N LEU A 58 -11.68 -4.27 -9.70
CA LEU A 58 -10.64 -3.57 -8.95
C LEU A 58 -11.22 -2.72 -7.82
N ASP A 59 -12.34 -2.03 -8.05
CA ASP A 59 -13.03 -1.23 -7.04
C ASP A 59 -13.52 -2.12 -5.89
N ALA A 60 -14.16 -3.25 -6.21
CA ALA A 60 -14.58 -4.23 -5.21
C ALA A 60 -13.37 -4.82 -4.46
N TYR A 61 -12.28 -5.13 -5.16
CA TYR A 61 -11.06 -5.66 -4.55
C TYR A 61 -10.41 -4.67 -3.58
N PHE A 62 -10.15 -3.43 -4.01
CA PHE A 62 -9.45 -2.42 -3.21
C PHE A 62 -10.29 -1.85 -2.06
N THR A 63 -11.61 -1.99 -2.10
CA THR A 63 -12.49 -1.68 -0.97
C THR A 63 -12.59 -2.80 0.06
N GLY A 64 -11.92 -3.95 -0.18
CA GLY A 64 -12.00 -5.14 0.68
C GLY A 64 -13.32 -5.90 0.51
N GLY A 65 -14.11 -5.57 -0.51
CA GLY A 65 -15.34 -6.26 -0.86
C GLY A 65 -15.09 -7.60 -1.57
N ARG A 66 -16.18 -8.32 -1.80
CA ARG A 66 -16.14 -9.52 -2.63
C ARG A 66 -16.19 -9.08 -4.09
N ALA A 67 -15.07 -9.22 -4.80
CA ALA A 67 -15.02 -8.91 -6.22
C ALA A 67 -15.94 -9.85 -7.01
N ASP A 68 -16.56 -9.30 -8.07
CA ASP A 68 -17.38 -10.03 -9.04
C ASP A 68 -16.55 -11.06 -9.84
N ALA A 69 -17.14 -11.60 -10.90
CA ALA A 69 -16.42 -12.42 -11.86
C ALA A 69 -15.18 -11.68 -12.39
N VAL A 70 -14.04 -12.37 -12.39
CA VAL A 70 -12.80 -11.84 -12.96
C VAL A 70 -13.04 -11.55 -14.45
N PRO A 71 -12.64 -10.36 -14.97
CA PRO A 71 -12.79 -10.05 -16.40
C PRO A 71 -12.04 -11.07 -17.27
N PRO A 72 -12.46 -11.29 -18.53
CA PRO A 72 -11.75 -12.17 -19.46
C PRO A 72 -10.27 -11.81 -19.57
N LEU A 73 -9.38 -12.79 -19.45
CA LEU A 73 -7.92 -12.60 -19.53
C LEU A 73 -7.35 -13.31 -20.75
N ALA A 74 -6.51 -12.60 -21.52
CA ALA A 74 -5.73 -13.14 -22.62
C ALA A 74 -4.23 -12.98 -22.32
N LEU A 75 -3.71 -13.91 -21.50
CA LEU A 75 -2.31 -13.88 -21.04
C LEU A 75 -1.35 -14.41 -22.12
N VAL A 76 -0.50 -13.53 -22.66
CA VAL A 76 0.52 -13.88 -23.65
C VAL A 76 1.84 -14.20 -22.95
N GLY A 77 2.36 -15.41 -23.14
CA GLY A 77 3.61 -15.88 -22.55
C GLY A 77 4.01 -17.25 -23.08
N THR A 78 5.14 -17.80 -22.62
CA THR A 78 5.53 -19.18 -22.93
C THR A 78 4.57 -20.18 -22.29
N SER A 79 4.56 -21.44 -22.74
CA SER A 79 3.77 -22.51 -22.11
C SER A 79 4.08 -22.64 -20.61
N PHE A 80 5.36 -22.54 -20.23
CA PHE A 80 5.79 -22.52 -18.84
C PHE A 80 5.25 -21.32 -18.05
N GLN A 81 5.29 -20.12 -18.63
CA GLN A 81 4.76 -18.92 -17.97
C GLN A 81 3.25 -19.02 -17.74
N ARG A 82 2.50 -19.45 -18.76
CA ARG A 82 1.05 -19.63 -18.63
C ARG A 82 0.71 -20.65 -17.54
N ALA A 83 1.39 -21.80 -17.50
CA ALA A 83 1.20 -22.79 -16.43
C ALA A 83 1.46 -22.20 -15.03
N VAL A 84 2.49 -21.38 -14.86
CA VAL A 84 2.75 -20.68 -13.59
C VAL A 84 1.63 -19.70 -13.26
N TRP A 85 1.17 -18.91 -14.22
CA TRP A 85 0.11 -17.91 -14.00
C TRP A 85 -1.25 -18.55 -13.71
N ASP A 86 -1.55 -19.68 -14.34
CA ASP A 86 -2.75 -20.46 -14.06
C ASP A 86 -2.71 -21.00 -12.62
N GLU A 87 -1.58 -21.55 -12.16
CA GLU A 87 -1.41 -21.94 -10.76
C GLU A 87 -1.52 -20.76 -9.78
N LEU A 88 -1.05 -19.57 -10.15
CA LEU A 88 -1.22 -18.36 -9.32
C LEU A 88 -2.68 -17.97 -9.16
N ARG A 89 -3.51 -18.14 -10.20
CA ARG A 89 -4.94 -17.82 -10.15
C ARG A 89 -5.70 -18.74 -9.19
N LEU A 90 -5.16 -19.93 -8.91
CA LEU A 90 -5.72 -20.87 -7.93
C LEU A 90 -5.38 -20.49 -6.48
N VAL A 91 -4.40 -19.62 -6.25
CA VAL A 91 -4.08 -19.13 -4.90
C VAL A 91 -5.12 -18.06 -4.54
N GLY A 92 -6.09 -18.40 -3.69
CA GLY A 92 -7.19 -17.53 -3.33
C GLY A 92 -6.78 -16.26 -2.59
N SER A 93 -7.69 -15.28 -2.52
CA SER A 93 -7.49 -14.07 -1.71
C SER A 93 -7.23 -14.44 -0.24
N GLY A 94 -6.24 -13.79 0.38
CA GLY A 94 -5.84 -14.02 1.76
C GLY A 94 -4.92 -15.22 1.95
N GLN A 95 -4.81 -16.09 0.93
CA GLN A 95 -3.90 -17.22 0.92
C GLN A 95 -2.54 -16.82 0.33
N THR A 96 -1.50 -17.56 0.73
CA THR A 96 -0.16 -17.39 0.18
C THR A 96 0.47 -18.74 -0.13
N VAL A 97 1.43 -18.71 -1.06
CA VAL A 97 2.23 -19.87 -1.44
C VAL A 97 3.70 -19.47 -1.48
N THR A 98 4.61 -20.37 -1.16
CA THR A 98 6.05 -20.12 -1.34
C THR A 98 6.47 -20.39 -2.79
N TYR A 99 7.59 -19.79 -3.23
CA TYR A 99 8.18 -20.13 -4.54
C TYR A 99 8.51 -21.63 -4.66
N GLY A 100 8.87 -22.29 -3.56
CA GLY A 100 9.14 -23.73 -3.50
C GLY A 100 7.91 -24.58 -3.76
N GLU A 101 6.81 -24.29 -3.05
CA GLU A 101 5.54 -24.97 -3.24
C GLU A 101 4.97 -24.75 -4.63
N LEU A 102 5.03 -23.52 -5.14
CA LEU A 102 4.57 -23.20 -6.49
C LEU A 102 5.39 -23.95 -7.56
N ALA A 103 6.71 -24.06 -7.38
CA ALA A 103 7.56 -24.85 -8.26
C ALA A 103 7.23 -26.35 -8.23
N ALA A 104 6.89 -26.90 -7.06
CA ALA A 104 6.44 -28.27 -6.94
C ALA A 104 5.09 -28.51 -7.65
N ARG A 105 4.12 -27.58 -7.52
CA ARG A 105 2.82 -27.66 -8.21
C ARG A 105 2.97 -27.62 -9.73
N VAL A 106 3.68 -26.61 -10.24
CA VAL A 106 3.95 -26.45 -11.68
C VAL A 106 4.75 -27.64 -12.22
N GLY A 107 5.72 -28.15 -11.46
CA GLY A 107 6.49 -29.32 -11.88
C GLY A 107 5.65 -30.59 -12.04
N ARG A 108 4.68 -30.82 -11.14
CA ARG A 108 3.71 -31.91 -11.27
C ARG A 108 2.82 -31.73 -12.50
N LEU A 109 2.27 -30.53 -12.70
CA LEU A 109 1.41 -30.22 -13.85
C LEU A 109 2.12 -30.46 -15.19
N LEU A 110 3.40 -30.11 -15.29
CA LEU A 110 4.19 -30.23 -16.51
C LEU A 110 4.89 -31.60 -16.65
N GLY A 111 4.75 -32.50 -15.68
CA GLY A 111 5.44 -33.80 -15.70
C GLY A 111 6.97 -33.71 -15.65
N ARG A 112 7.54 -32.62 -15.10
CA ARG A 112 9.00 -32.43 -15.00
C ARG A 112 9.41 -31.55 -13.82
N ALA A 113 10.57 -31.82 -13.25
CA ALA A 113 11.13 -31.01 -12.17
C ALA A 113 11.27 -29.53 -12.59
N THR A 114 10.92 -28.63 -11.67
CA THR A 114 10.97 -27.18 -11.88
C THR A 114 11.61 -26.51 -10.66
N SER A 115 12.44 -25.49 -10.89
CA SER A 115 13.12 -24.78 -9.80
C SER A 115 12.33 -23.55 -9.32
N PRO A 116 12.42 -23.18 -8.03
CA PRO A 116 11.83 -21.96 -7.48
C PRO A 116 12.30 -20.69 -8.21
N ARG A 117 13.56 -20.68 -8.68
CA ARG A 117 14.14 -19.57 -9.44
C ARG A 117 13.48 -19.39 -10.80
N ALA A 118 13.23 -20.49 -11.53
CA ALA A 118 12.54 -20.44 -12.81
C ALA A 118 11.10 -19.94 -12.65
N VAL A 119 10.39 -20.43 -11.63
CA VAL A 119 9.05 -19.93 -11.27
C VAL A 119 9.10 -18.45 -10.90
N GLY A 120 10.06 -18.02 -10.07
CA GLY A 120 10.21 -16.60 -9.71
C GLY A 120 10.38 -15.69 -10.93
N SER A 121 11.12 -16.13 -11.95
CA SER A 121 11.24 -15.42 -13.23
C SER A 121 9.90 -15.31 -13.98
N ALA A 122 9.09 -16.36 -13.98
CA ALA A 122 7.77 -16.37 -14.59
C ALA A 122 6.74 -15.53 -13.81
N VAL A 123 6.72 -15.63 -12.47
CA VAL A 123 5.90 -14.81 -11.56
C VAL A 123 6.20 -13.32 -11.79
N GLY A 124 7.47 -12.95 -11.88
CA GLY A 124 7.89 -11.57 -12.13
C GLY A 124 7.59 -11.04 -13.54
N ARG A 125 7.11 -11.89 -14.44
CA ARG A 125 6.65 -11.54 -15.81
C ARG A 125 5.13 -11.58 -15.94
N ASN A 126 4.40 -11.73 -14.84
CA ASN A 126 2.94 -11.64 -14.84
C ASN A 126 2.49 -10.33 -15.50
N PRO A 127 1.74 -10.38 -16.63
CA PRO A 127 1.27 -9.18 -17.30
C PRO A 127 0.05 -8.55 -16.63
N VAL A 128 -0.71 -9.29 -15.81
CA VAL A 128 -1.96 -8.80 -15.19
C VAL A 128 -1.82 -8.82 -13.66
N SER A 129 -1.18 -7.78 -13.12
CA SER A 129 -0.92 -7.60 -11.69
C SER A 129 -2.24 -7.56 -10.89
N VAL A 130 -2.18 -7.91 -9.60
CA VAL A 130 -3.35 -7.98 -8.69
C VAL A 130 -4.31 -9.13 -9.00
N ILE A 131 -4.88 -9.17 -10.22
CA ILE A 131 -5.81 -10.23 -10.64
C ILE A 131 -5.10 -11.59 -10.70
N VAL A 132 -3.96 -11.67 -11.39
CA VAL A 132 -3.08 -12.84 -11.28
C VAL A 132 -2.18 -12.60 -10.06
N GLY A 133 -2.45 -13.31 -8.97
CA GLY A 133 -1.97 -13.02 -7.62
C GLY A 133 -0.46 -13.21 -7.37
N CYS A 134 0.41 -12.57 -8.15
CA CYS A 134 1.86 -12.66 -7.98
C CYS A 134 2.36 -12.08 -6.64
N HIS A 135 1.58 -11.21 -5.99
CA HIS A 135 1.86 -10.72 -4.63
C HIS A 135 1.64 -11.80 -3.55
N ARG A 136 0.89 -12.87 -3.86
CA ARG A 136 0.61 -13.98 -2.94
C ARG A 136 1.77 -14.98 -2.84
N VAL A 137 2.82 -14.82 -3.66
CA VAL A 137 4.00 -15.69 -3.64
C VAL A 137 5.06 -15.16 -2.69
N LEU A 138 5.43 -15.91 -1.67
CA LEU A 138 6.42 -15.52 -0.67
C LEU A 138 7.74 -16.30 -0.80
N GLY A 139 8.80 -15.75 -0.21
CA GLY A 139 10.05 -16.48 0.00
C GLY A 139 9.89 -17.61 1.02
N ALA A 140 10.98 -18.33 1.30
CA ALA A 140 11.01 -19.32 2.37
C ALA A 140 10.59 -18.68 3.71
N HIS A 141 9.92 -19.46 4.56
CA HIS A 141 9.43 -19.02 5.88
C HIS A 141 8.53 -17.77 5.84
N GLY A 142 7.85 -17.52 4.71
CA GLY A 142 6.95 -16.37 4.56
C GLY A 142 7.66 -15.03 4.30
N ALA A 143 8.96 -15.06 3.97
CA ALA A 143 9.72 -13.84 3.73
C ALA A 143 9.12 -12.99 2.57
N LEU A 144 8.82 -11.73 2.86
CA LEU A 144 8.33 -10.78 1.87
C LEU A 144 9.48 -10.37 0.93
N THR A 145 9.57 -11.06 -0.22
CA THR A 145 10.62 -10.83 -1.22
C THR A 145 10.01 -10.65 -2.59
N GLY A 146 10.65 -9.85 -3.44
CA GLY A 146 10.34 -9.72 -4.87
C GLY A 146 8.88 -9.35 -5.22
N TYR A 147 8.69 -8.15 -5.76
CA TYR A 147 7.45 -7.76 -6.42
C TYR A 147 7.75 -6.76 -7.53
N ALA A 148 7.11 -6.91 -8.69
CA ALA A 148 7.33 -5.97 -9.79
C ALA A 148 6.91 -4.54 -9.39
N GLY A 149 5.79 -4.41 -8.67
CA GLY A 149 5.27 -3.15 -8.14
C GLY A 149 5.94 -2.62 -6.88
N GLY A 150 7.03 -3.23 -6.40
CA GLY A 150 7.70 -2.84 -5.15
C GLY A 150 7.16 -3.53 -3.89
N LEU A 151 8.02 -3.71 -2.89
CA LEU A 151 7.66 -4.48 -1.69
C LEU A 151 6.52 -3.82 -0.87
N TRP A 152 6.45 -2.49 -0.89
CA TRP A 152 5.41 -1.75 -0.20
C TRP A 152 4.01 -2.07 -0.75
N ARG A 153 3.84 -2.14 -2.09
CA ARG A 153 2.57 -2.56 -2.71
C ARG A 153 2.21 -3.98 -2.35
N LYS A 154 3.20 -4.89 -2.38
CA LYS A 154 2.98 -6.30 -2.02
C LYS A 154 2.49 -6.42 -0.58
N ARG A 155 3.07 -5.66 0.35
CA ARG A 155 2.65 -5.64 1.75
C ARG A 155 1.24 -5.10 1.91
N ALA A 156 0.92 -3.99 1.23
CA ALA A 156 -0.41 -3.41 1.26
C ALA A 156 -1.48 -4.35 0.70
N LEU A 157 -1.21 -5.03 -0.42
CA LEU A 157 -2.13 -6.02 -1.00
C LEU A 157 -2.35 -7.21 -0.05
N LEU A 158 -1.30 -7.72 0.60
CA LEU A 158 -1.43 -8.80 1.56
C LEU A 158 -2.19 -8.38 2.83
N ALA A 159 -1.98 -7.16 3.31
CA ALA A 159 -2.71 -6.62 4.46
C ALA A 159 -4.19 -6.40 4.14
N LEU A 160 -4.50 -5.88 2.95
CA LEU A 160 -5.87 -5.81 2.43
C LEU A 160 -6.53 -7.20 2.43
N GLU A 161 -5.90 -8.19 1.81
CA GLU A 161 -6.52 -9.50 1.64
C GLU A 161 -6.66 -10.31 2.93
N ARG A 162 -5.74 -10.16 3.89
CA ARG A 162 -5.73 -10.94 5.14
C ARG A 162 -6.47 -10.26 6.28
N GLU A 163 -6.40 -8.94 6.33
CA GLU A 163 -6.84 -8.16 7.49
C GLU A 163 -7.91 -7.14 7.12
N GLY A 164 -8.28 -7.01 5.84
CA GLY A 164 -9.19 -5.96 5.38
C GLY A 164 -8.62 -4.56 5.59
N LEU A 165 -7.30 -4.43 5.68
CA LEU A 165 -6.63 -3.16 5.96
C LEU A 165 -6.39 -2.37 4.68
N VAL A 166 -7.05 -1.21 4.58
CA VAL A 166 -6.97 -0.29 3.45
C VAL A 166 -6.36 1.03 3.90
N VAL A 167 -5.33 1.49 3.20
CA VAL A 167 -4.82 2.86 3.34
C VAL A 167 -5.16 3.63 2.08
N ALA A 168 -5.91 4.72 2.23
CA ALA A 168 -6.32 5.55 1.10
C ALA A 168 -6.32 7.03 1.49
N GLU A 169 -6.17 7.88 0.49
CA GLU A 169 -6.36 9.33 0.63
C GLU A 169 -7.82 9.64 0.98
N ALA A 170 -8.02 10.63 1.84
CA ALA A 170 -9.33 11.13 2.26
C ALA A 170 -9.47 12.62 1.86
N PRO A 171 -9.70 12.91 0.57
CA PRO A 171 -9.92 14.27 0.10
C PRO A 171 -11.23 14.82 0.66
N GLU A 172 -12.25 13.98 0.77
CA GLU A 172 -13.51 14.30 1.45
C GLU A 172 -13.40 13.99 2.95
N ARG A 173 -13.73 14.99 3.77
CA ARG A 173 -13.59 14.95 5.23
C ARG A 173 -14.91 15.26 5.92
N PRO A 174 -15.93 14.40 5.78
CA PRO A 174 -17.21 14.63 6.45
C PRO A 174 -17.00 14.66 7.96
N ALA A 175 -17.82 15.44 8.67
CA ALA A 175 -17.67 15.65 10.11
C ALA A 175 -17.63 14.35 10.92
N ALA A 176 -18.30 13.29 10.47
CA ALA A 176 -18.25 11.96 11.08
C ALA A 176 -16.84 11.34 11.02
N LEU A 177 -16.15 11.44 9.87
CA LEU A 177 -14.77 10.96 9.73
C LEU A 177 -13.83 11.77 10.61
N VAL A 178 -13.93 13.10 10.57
CA VAL A 178 -13.07 13.98 11.39
C VAL A 178 -13.21 13.68 12.88
N ARG A 179 -14.45 13.48 13.37
CA ARG A 179 -14.69 13.05 14.76
C ARG A 179 -14.03 11.71 15.08
N ALA A 180 -14.22 10.69 14.22
CA ALA A 180 -13.63 9.38 14.43
C ALA A 180 -12.10 9.40 14.45
N LEU A 181 -11.47 10.22 13.60
CA LEU A 181 -10.02 10.41 13.60
C LEU A 181 -9.53 11.17 14.84
N ALA A 182 -10.28 12.17 15.31
CA ALA A 182 -9.97 12.85 16.57
C ALA A 182 -10.08 11.89 17.77
N ASP A 183 -10.98 10.92 17.74
CA ASP A 183 -11.05 9.87 18.76
C ASP A 183 -9.86 8.90 18.69
N VAL A 184 -9.41 8.53 17.48
CA VAL A 184 -8.17 7.76 17.27
C VAL A 184 -6.96 8.51 17.82
N TRP A 185 -6.85 9.82 17.52
CA TRP A 185 -5.82 10.70 18.06
C TRP A 185 -5.82 10.66 19.59
N GLU A 186 -6.99 10.86 20.22
CA GLU A 186 -7.09 10.94 21.68
C GLU A 186 -6.69 9.62 22.34
N ARG A 187 -7.18 8.49 21.84
CA ARG A 187 -6.77 7.16 22.33
C ARG A 187 -5.28 6.95 22.15
N SER A 188 -4.72 7.34 21.00
CA SER A 188 -3.29 7.18 20.72
C SER A 188 -2.44 8.00 21.69
N VAL A 189 -2.75 9.29 21.84
CA VAL A 189 -2.02 10.23 22.71
C VAL A 189 -2.07 9.77 24.17
N ARG A 190 -3.25 9.42 24.68
CA ARG A 190 -3.39 8.92 26.07
C ARG A 190 -2.57 7.66 26.34
N ALA A 191 -2.27 6.88 25.30
CA ALA A 191 -1.51 5.63 25.41
C ALA A 191 0.01 5.79 25.14
N THR A 192 0.51 6.95 24.73
CA THR A 192 1.95 7.17 24.45
C THR A 192 2.55 8.43 25.06
N HIS A 193 1.72 9.37 25.51
CA HIS A 193 2.17 10.68 25.98
C HIS A 193 1.93 10.81 27.49
N ASP A 194 2.49 9.88 28.25
CA ASP A 194 2.47 9.89 29.73
C ASP A 194 3.19 11.11 30.33
N PHE A 195 4.05 11.76 29.55
CA PHE A 195 4.73 13.01 29.87
C PHE A 195 3.85 14.27 29.79
N LEU A 196 2.64 14.19 29.23
CA LEU A 196 1.71 15.33 29.19
C LEU A 196 1.14 15.61 30.58
N LEU A 197 0.94 16.88 30.90
CA LEU A 197 0.31 17.28 32.16
C LEU A 197 -1.18 16.88 32.17
N PRO A 198 -1.77 16.60 33.36
CA PRO A 198 -3.20 16.35 33.47
C PRO A 198 -4.04 17.46 32.83
N GLY A 199 -4.97 17.07 31.96
CA GLY A 199 -5.85 18.00 31.24
C GLY A 199 -5.33 18.52 29.89
N GLU A 200 -4.04 18.34 29.56
CA GLU A 200 -3.48 18.82 28.27
C GLU A 200 -4.13 18.16 27.06
N VAL A 201 -4.39 16.85 27.12
CA VAL A 201 -5.14 16.14 26.07
C VAL A 201 -6.50 16.79 25.84
N GLY A 202 -7.20 17.17 26.93
CA GLY A 202 -8.50 17.84 26.86
C GLY A 202 -8.42 19.25 26.27
N ARG A 203 -7.30 19.96 26.47
CA ARG A 203 -7.05 21.29 25.87
C ARG A 203 -6.71 21.21 24.38
N MET A 204 -5.99 20.17 23.96
CA MET A 204 -5.62 19.95 22.56
C MET A 204 -6.77 19.37 21.73
N ARG A 205 -7.62 18.53 22.33
CA ARG A 205 -8.71 17.80 21.64
C ARG A 205 -9.64 18.68 20.79
N PRO A 206 -10.02 19.92 21.18
CA PRO A 206 -10.84 20.81 20.35
C PRO A 206 -10.14 21.32 19.08
N MET A 207 -8.80 21.35 19.06
CA MET A 207 -8.00 21.84 17.91
C MET A 207 -7.78 20.74 16.86
N VAL A 208 -7.88 19.47 17.26
CA VAL A 208 -7.59 18.32 16.40
C VAL A 208 -8.50 18.22 15.17
N PRO A 209 -9.83 18.44 15.28
CA PRO A 209 -10.70 18.47 14.10
C PRO A 209 -10.27 19.50 13.05
N ASP A 210 -9.81 20.67 13.49
CA ASP A 210 -9.37 21.74 12.61
C ASP A 210 -8.07 21.36 11.88
N ALA A 211 -7.09 20.81 12.61
CA ALA A 211 -5.84 20.30 12.03
C ALA A 211 -6.09 19.20 10.97
N ILE A 212 -6.96 18.23 11.28
CA ILE A 212 -7.36 17.17 10.33
C ILE A 212 -8.14 17.77 9.15
N GLY A 213 -8.95 18.80 9.38
CA GLY A 213 -9.73 19.48 8.35
C GLY A 213 -8.86 20.24 7.35
N HIS A 214 -7.75 20.83 7.79
CA HIS A 214 -6.94 21.74 6.98
C HIS A 214 -5.62 21.17 6.47
N VAL A 215 -5.15 20.02 6.98
CA VAL A 215 -3.91 19.40 6.48
C VAL A 215 -4.02 19.14 4.96
N PRO A 216 -3.03 19.50 4.12
CA PRO A 216 -3.18 19.41 2.67
C PRO A 216 -3.47 17.99 2.17
N LEU A 217 -2.76 17.00 2.68
CA LEU A 217 -2.99 15.60 2.36
C LEU A 217 -3.27 14.78 3.61
N LEU A 218 -4.34 14.00 3.58
CA LEU A 218 -4.74 13.09 4.65
C LEU A 218 -4.84 11.65 4.11
N LEU A 219 -4.02 10.75 4.65
CA LEU A 219 -4.18 9.30 4.51
C LEU A 219 -4.95 8.75 5.70
N VAL A 220 -5.87 7.84 5.44
CA VAL A 220 -6.62 7.13 6.49
C VAL A 220 -6.47 5.62 6.30
N ALA A 221 -6.02 4.95 7.36
CA ALA A 221 -6.04 3.51 7.47
C ALA A 221 -7.39 3.05 8.00
N ARG A 222 -8.06 2.17 7.28
CA ARG A 222 -9.35 1.58 7.65
C ARG A 222 -9.25 0.07 7.73
N ARG A 223 -9.94 -0.52 8.70
CA ARG A 223 -10.19 -1.95 8.76
C ARG A 223 -11.69 -2.17 8.90
N ALA A 224 -12.26 -3.01 8.03
CA ALA A 224 -13.70 -3.22 7.95
C ALA A 224 -14.51 -1.89 7.91
N GLY A 225 -13.99 -0.89 7.19
CA GLY A 225 -14.59 0.45 7.06
C GLY A 225 -14.34 1.42 8.22
N ALA A 226 -13.93 0.93 9.40
CA ALA A 226 -13.64 1.78 10.55
C ALA A 226 -12.23 2.40 10.46
N PRO A 227 -12.07 3.71 10.73
CA PRO A 227 -10.75 4.34 10.77
C PRO A 227 -9.98 3.88 12.01
N ILE A 228 -8.76 3.39 11.80
CA ILE A 228 -7.89 2.86 12.87
C ILE A 228 -6.52 3.55 12.93
N GLY A 229 -6.27 4.48 12.02
CA GLY A 229 -5.07 5.29 11.99
C GLY A 229 -5.13 6.29 10.85
N PHE A 230 -4.31 7.34 10.94
CA PHE A 230 -4.21 8.34 9.89
C PHE A 230 -2.83 8.99 9.88
N LEU A 231 -2.50 9.57 8.73
CA LEU A 231 -1.30 10.34 8.49
C LEU A 231 -1.70 11.62 7.77
N GLY A 232 -1.25 12.76 8.28
CA GLY A 232 -1.41 14.07 7.63
C GLY A 232 -0.04 14.62 7.22
N MET A 233 0.03 15.17 6.01
CA MET A 233 1.27 15.74 5.47
C MET A 233 1.01 16.98 4.62
N ASP A 234 2.00 17.88 4.62
CA ASP A 234 2.13 19.01 3.71
C ASP A 234 3.43 18.85 2.90
N GLY A 235 3.32 18.84 1.57
CA GLY A 235 4.46 18.59 0.69
C GLY A 235 5.17 17.25 0.99
N ASP A 236 6.43 17.30 1.38
CA ASP A 236 7.23 16.15 1.77
C ASP A 236 7.34 15.95 3.30
N PHE A 237 6.59 16.72 4.09
CA PHE A 237 6.65 16.75 5.54
C PHE A 237 5.42 16.11 6.19
N VAL A 238 5.62 15.07 6.99
CA VAL A 238 4.57 14.44 7.80
C VAL A 238 4.43 15.17 9.12
N GLU A 239 3.29 15.85 9.30
CA GLU A 239 2.97 16.64 10.50
C GLU A 239 2.32 15.78 11.59
N MET A 240 1.59 14.74 11.19
CA MET A 240 0.83 13.92 12.10
C MET A 240 0.77 12.48 11.64
N LEU A 241 1.03 11.56 12.57
CA LEU A 241 0.83 10.12 12.39
C LEU A 241 0.28 9.55 13.68
N PHE A 242 -0.96 9.06 13.64
CA PHE A 242 -1.61 8.48 14.79
C PHE A 242 -2.23 7.13 14.41
N VAL A 243 -1.98 6.13 15.25
CA VAL A 243 -2.55 4.77 15.12
C VAL A 243 -3.26 4.45 16.42
N ASP A 244 -4.43 3.84 16.30
CA ASP A 244 -5.20 3.36 17.45
C ASP A 244 -4.32 2.41 18.30
N PRO A 245 -4.24 2.58 19.62
CA PRO A 245 -3.43 1.72 20.49
C PRO A 245 -3.70 0.22 20.33
N ALA A 246 -4.96 -0.17 20.06
CA ALA A 246 -5.33 -1.56 19.84
C ALA A 246 -4.72 -2.17 18.57
N GLU A 247 -4.21 -1.31 17.67
CA GLU A 247 -3.70 -1.68 16.36
C GLU A 247 -2.18 -1.52 16.23
N ARG A 248 -1.52 -1.18 17.34
CA ARG A 248 -0.05 -1.10 17.39
C ARG A 248 0.56 -2.49 17.22
N GLY A 249 1.67 -2.55 16.49
CA GLY A 249 2.35 -3.81 16.14
C GLY A 249 1.75 -4.53 14.93
N ASN A 250 0.56 -4.16 14.47
CA ASN A 250 -0.12 -4.79 13.33
C ASN A 250 0.26 -4.16 11.96
N GLY A 251 1.33 -3.37 11.90
CA GLY A 251 1.85 -2.80 10.64
C GLY A 251 1.08 -1.60 10.07
N VAL A 252 0.02 -1.10 10.72
CA VAL A 252 -0.77 0.07 10.27
C VAL A 252 0.11 1.30 10.03
N GLY A 253 0.91 1.69 11.03
CA GLY A 253 1.81 2.83 10.93
C GLY A 253 2.85 2.67 9.81
N ARG A 254 3.37 1.45 9.63
CA ARG A 254 4.29 1.13 8.53
C ARG A 254 3.61 1.33 7.17
N LEU A 255 2.39 0.85 6.98
CA LEU A 255 1.67 1.00 5.71
C LEU A 255 1.35 2.46 5.39
N LEU A 256 0.96 3.26 6.39
CA LEU A 256 0.75 4.70 6.25
C LEU A 256 2.04 5.39 5.78
N MET A 257 3.16 5.12 6.48
CA MET A 257 4.46 5.71 6.13
C MET A 257 4.98 5.24 4.78
N GLU A 258 4.89 3.95 4.47
CA GLU A 258 5.32 3.43 3.16
C GLU A 258 4.52 4.04 2.02
N ARG A 259 3.21 4.26 2.19
CA ARG A 259 2.39 4.98 1.21
C ARG A 259 2.86 6.43 1.07
N ALA A 260 3.10 7.12 2.19
CA ALA A 260 3.57 8.51 2.21
C ALA A 260 4.94 8.66 1.53
N THR A 261 5.90 7.78 1.82
CA THR A 261 7.27 7.89 1.30
C THR A 261 7.41 7.40 -0.13
N GLU A 262 6.75 6.30 -0.49
CA GLU A 262 6.93 5.63 -1.79
C GLU A 262 6.07 6.26 -2.90
N LEU A 263 4.94 6.88 -2.57
CA LEU A 263 4.06 7.48 -3.58
C LEU A 263 3.81 8.97 -3.43
N LEU A 264 3.83 9.49 -2.21
CA LEU A 264 3.51 10.89 -1.96
C LEU A 264 4.74 11.75 -1.70
N GLY A 265 5.93 11.14 -1.75
CA GLY A 265 7.19 11.85 -1.66
C GLY A 265 7.58 12.33 -0.27
N ALA A 266 6.94 11.84 0.81
CA ALA A 266 7.31 12.21 2.17
C ALA A 266 8.79 11.88 2.46
N ARG A 267 9.54 12.85 2.98
CA ARG A 267 10.96 12.74 3.35
C ARG A 267 11.26 13.22 4.74
N GLU A 268 10.37 13.97 5.36
CA GLU A 268 10.58 14.55 6.67
C GLU A 268 9.42 14.26 7.61
N VAL A 269 9.73 14.17 8.90
CA VAL A 269 8.76 14.03 9.97
C VAL A 269 9.18 14.89 11.15
N SER A 270 8.23 15.31 11.98
CA SER A 270 8.50 15.69 13.36
C SER A 270 7.95 14.66 14.32
N VAL A 271 8.65 14.48 15.44
CA VAL A 271 8.25 13.57 16.51
C VAL A 271 8.65 14.16 17.85
N ASN A 272 7.81 13.98 18.87
CA ASN A 272 8.16 14.38 20.21
C ASN A 272 9.29 13.48 20.76
N GLU A 273 10.39 14.09 21.20
CA GLU A 273 11.58 13.40 21.73
C GLU A 273 11.25 12.51 22.94
N GLN A 274 10.27 12.92 23.74
CA GLN A 274 9.83 12.21 24.94
C GLN A 274 8.97 10.97 24.61
N ASN A 275 8.72 10.69 23.33
CA ASN A 275 8.05 9.47 22.86
C ASN A 275 9.09 8.53 22.18
N PRO A 276 9.88 7.77 22.97
CA PRO A 276 10.95 6.93 22.41
C PRO A 276 10.44 5.82 21.50
N GLN A 277 9.19 5.38 21.69
CA GLN A 277 8.56 4.40 20.79
C GLN A 277 8.34 4.98 19.38
N ALA A 278 7.85 6.22 19.28
CA ALA A 278 7.67 6.88 17.99
C ALA A 278 9.02 7.21 17.33
N VAL A 279 10.01 7.65 18.10
CA VAL A 279 11.38 7.86 17.60
C VAL A 279 11.94 6.56 17.01
N GLY A 280 11.94 5.47 17.79
CA GLY A 280 12.45 4.17 17.32
C GLY A 280 11.68 3.60 16.13
N PHE A 281 10.38 3.90 16.02
CA PHE A 281 9.59 3.56 14.83
C PHE A 281 10.13 4.24 13.57
N TYR A 282 10.40 5.55 13.61
CA TYR A 282 10.96 6.28 12.48
C TYR A 282 12.40 5.86 12.17
N GLU A 283 13.22 5.59 13.18
CA GLU A 283 14.59 5.06 13.00
C GLU A 283 14.57 3.69 12.27
N HIS A 284 13.64 2.80 12.64
CA HIS A 284 13.48 1.51 11.94
C HIS A 284 13.04 1.67 10.48
N LEU A 285 12.36 2.77 10.14
CA LEU A 285 12.02 3.12 8.77
C LEU A 285 13.17 3.83 8.02
N GLY A 286 14.30 4.07 8.68
CA GLY A 286 15.50 4.68 8.09
C GLY A 286 15.57 6.20 8.21
N PHE A 287 14.69 6.82 8.99
CA PHE A 287 14.80 8.26 9.29
C PHE A 287 15.88 8.50 10.35
N SER A 288 16.56 9.65 10.24
CA SER A 288 17.56 10.10 11.21
C SER A 288 17.29 11.53 11.64
N ALA A 289 17.43 11.83 12.95
CA ALA A 289 17.28 13.19 13.46
C ALA A 289 18.35 14.12 12.87
N TYR A 290 17.92 15.31 12.44
CA TYR A 290 18.82 16.35 11.89
C TYR A 290 18.64 17.72 12.56
N ARG A 291 17.52 17.93 13.27
CA ARG A 291 17.23 19.16 14.02
C ARG A 291 16.42 18.81 15.28
N ARG A 292 16.62 19.60 16.34
CA ARG A 292 15.86 19.51 17.59
C ARG A 292 15.39 20.90 18.02
N THR A 293 14.17 21.00 18.54
CA THR A 293 13.68 22.19 19.26
C THR A 293 13.46 21.86 20.72
N SER A 294 13.57 22.86 21.61
CA SER A 294 13.27 22.70 23.04
C SER A 294 11.78 22.72 23.34
N THR A 295 10.96 23.27 22.44
CA THR A 295 9.51 23.39 22.55
C THR A 295 8.80 22.86 21.32
N ASP A 296 7.48 22.63 21.45
CA ASP A 296 6.59 22.38 20.31
C ASP A 296 6.22 23.69 19.58
N ASP A 297 5.41 23.59 18.53
CA ASP A 297 4.96 24.73 17.73
C ASP A 297 4.09 25.73 18.53
N GLY A 298 3.54 25.29 19.67
CA GLY A 298 2.81 26.13 20.62
C GLY A 298 3.68 26.73 21.73
N GLY A 299 5.00 26.54 21.70
CA GLY A 299 5.93 27.04 22.71
C GLY A 299 5.92 26.26 24.04
N ARG A 300 5.26 25.11 24.11
CA ARG A 300 5.19 24.25 25.30
C ARG A 300 6.46 23.41 25.43
N PRO A 301 6.86 22.98 26.65
CA PRO A 301 8.12 22.28 26.90
C PRO A 301 8.08 20.80 26.46
N TYR A 302 7.73 20.59 25.19
CA TYR A 302 7.58 19.31 24.52
C TYR A 302 8.55 19.28 23.34
N PRO A 303 9.83 18.93 23.58
CA PRO A 303 10.86 19.00 22.55
C PRO A 303 10.53 18.12 21.35
N LEU A 304 10.75 18.67 20.14
CA LEU A 304 10.54 17.96 18.89
C LEU A 304 11.88 17.60 18.25
N LEU A 305 11.99 16.36 17.78
CA LEU A 305 13.00 15.93 16.83
C LEU A 305 12.42 16.03 15.43
N TYR A 306 13.17 16.67 14.54
CA TYR A 306 12.93 16.66 13.11
C TYR A 306 13.84 15.61 12.50
N MET A 307 13.24 14.65 11.83
CA MET A 307 13.95 13.52 11.24
C MET A 307 13.74 13.49 9.74
N ARG A 308 14.78 13.08 9.00
CA ARG A 308 14.76 13.02 7.54
C ARG A 308 15.12 11.61 7.08
N LEU A 309 14.40 11.12 6.08
CA LEU A 309 14.73 9.90 5.35
C LEU A 309 15.79 10.25 4.31
N ALA A 310 16.92 9.55 4.34
CA ALA A 310 17.95 9.74 3.33
C ALA A 310 17.36 9.52 1.91
N PRO A 311 17.79 10.28 0.90
CA PRO A 311 17.41 10.00 -0.48
C PRO A 311 17.74 8.54 -0.79
N ALA A 312 16.79 7.79 -1.35
CA ALA A 312 17.08 6.45 -1.83
C ALA A 312 18.32 6.53 -2.72
N ALA A 313 19.38 5.78 -2.38
CA ALA A 313 20.55 5.70 -3.23
C ALA A 313 20.05 5.33 -4.63
N ARG A 314 20.28 6.21 -5.62
CA ARG A 314 19.85 5.96 -7.00
C ARG A 314 20.52 4.66 -7.43
N GLY A 315 19.78 3.56 -7.40
CA GLY A 315 20.23 2.25 -7.86
C GLY A 315 20.56 2.39 -9.34
N ARG A 316 21.82 2.13 -9.67
CA ARG A 316 22.31 1.97 -11.03
C ARG A 316 21.66 0.76 -11.71
#